data_AF-A0A238JAW9-F1
#
_entry.id   AF-A0A238JAW9-F1
#
_cell.length_a   1.000
_cell.length_b   1.000
_cell.length_c   1.000
_cell.angle_alpha   90.00
_cell.angle_beta   90.00
_cell.angle_gamma   90.00
#
_symmetry.space_group_name_H-M   'P 1'
#
loop_
_entity.id
_entity.type
_entity.pdbx_description
1 polymer ?
#
loop_
_entity_poly.entity_id
_entity_poly.type
_entity_poly.pdbx_seq_one_letter_code
_entity_poly.pdbx_strand_id
1 'polypeptide(L)'
;MVDKSKTISITITAAVVVDGQIITPGETVAVDEAVAKDLLRRERAKLNAADDDDKPLSKMTKAELLEEAEYWNLDVSDNLTKAQLVEAIEKAEAE
;
A
#
# COMPACT_ATOMS: atom_id res chain seq x y z
N MET A 1 -10.92 12.84 -21.22
CA MET A 1 -9.62 12.92 -20.55
C MET A 1 -9.84 12.18 -19.25
N VAL A 2 -9.39 10.93 -19.14
CA VAL A 2 -9.60 10.13 -17.92
C VAL A 2 -8.35 10.32 -17.09
N ASP A 3 -8.38 11.30 -16.21
CA ASP A 3 -7.32 11.50 -15.22
C ASP A 3 -7.17 10.19 -14.44
N LYS A 4 -5.95 9.67 -14.34
CA LYS A 4 -5.63 8.54 -13.47
C LYS A 4 -5.87 8.99 -12.03
N SER A 5 -7.10 8.87 -11.54
CA SER A 5 -7.45 9.23 -10.18
C SER A 5 -6.66 8.31 -9.25
N LYS A 6 -5.65 8.88 -8.61
CA LYS A 6 -4.85 8.18 -7.61
C LYS A 6 -5.77 7.96 -6.40
N THR A 7 -6.17 6.72 -6.18
CA THR A 7 -6.95 6.34 -5.00
C THR A 7 -6.02 6.21 -3.80
N ILE A 8 -6.49 6.67 -2.63
CA ILE A 8 -5.77 6.64 -1.37
C ILE A 8 -6.66 5.93 -0.36
N SER A 9 -6.13 4.85 0.21
CA SER A 9 -6.76 4.15 1.34
C SER A 9 -6.61 4.99 2.61
N ILE A 10 -7.75 5.34 3.21
CA ILE A 10 -7.81 6.10 4.45
C ILE A 10 -8.76 5.40 5.43
N THR A 11 -8.44 5.45 6.71
CA THR A 11 -9.37 5.02 7.76
C THR A 11 -10.18 6.22 8.24
N ILE A 12 -11.50 6.10 8.17
CA ILE A 12 -12.42 7.12 8.63
C ILE A 12 -12.41 7.17 10.17
N THR A 13 -12.30 8.37 10.75
CA THR A 13 -12.31 8.57 12.21
C THR A 13 -13.65 9.06 12.74
N ALA A 14 -14.54 9.51 11.85
CA ALA A 14 -15.87 10.01 12.17
C ALA A 14 -16.84 9.72 11.01
N ALA A 15 -18.11 9.44 11.30
CA ALA A 15 -19.07 9.11 10.26
C ALA A 15 -19.14 10.21 9.17
N VAL A 16 -18.93 9.81 7.92
CA VAL A 16 -18.92 10.70 6.75
C VAL A 16 -19.65 10.05 5.59
N VAL A 17 -20.16 10.88 4.67
CA VAL A 17 -20.75 10.39 3.43
C VAL A 17 -19.71 10.51 2.33
N VAL A 18 -19.36 9.39 1.71
CA VAL A 18 -18.47 9.32 0.55
C VAL A 18 -19.26 8.69 -0.60
N ASP A 19 -19.37 9.37 -1.73
CA ASP A 19 -20.12 8.92 -2.92
C ASP A 19 -21.55 8.42 -2.64
N GLY A 20 -22.22 9.06 -1.67
CA GLY A 20 -23.59 8.71 -1.27
C GLY A 20 -23.69 7.50 -0.33
N GLN A 21 -22.56 6.89 0.06
CA GLN A 21 -22.49 5.85 1.08
C GLN A 21 -22.05 6.44 2.42
N ILE A 22 -22.69 6.01 3.50
CA ILE A 22 -22.31 6.41 4.86
C ILE A 22 -21.21 5.47 5.34
N ILE A 23 -20.01 6.01 5.53
CA ILE A 23 -18.85 5.29 6.03
C ILE A 23 -18.72 5.58 7.53
N THR A 24 -18.54 4.52 8.31
CA THR A 24 -18.52 4.63 9.78
C THR A 24 -17.09 4.78 10.33
N PRO A 25 -16.92 5.33 11.55
CA PRO A 25 -15.60 5.42 12.18
C PRO A 25 -14.95 4.03 12.34
N GLY A 26 -13.67 3.93 12.00
CA GLY A 26 -12.90 2.68 12.05
C GLY A 26 -12.89 1.91 10.72
N GLU A 27 -13.68 2.33 9.75
CA GLU A 27 -13.76 1.71 8.44
C GLU A 27 -12.71 2.27 7.49
N THR A 28 -12.01 1.39 6.77
CA THR A 28 -11.03 1.77 5.76
C THR A 28 -11.68 1.80 4.39
N VAL A 29 -11.50 2.91 3.67
CA VAL A 29 -12.04 3.12 2.33
C VAL A 29 -10.99 3.71 1.41
N ALA A 30 -11.00 3.26 0.15
CA ALA A 30 -10.19 3.84 -0.92
C ALA A 30 -10.99 4.95 -1.60
N VAL A 31 -10.47 6.17 -1.54
CA VAL A 31 -11.13 7.36 -2.11
C VAL A 31 -10.15 8.13 -3.00
N ASP A 32 -10.66 9.01 -3.86
CA ASP A 32 -9.80 9.86 -4.67
C ASP A 32 -8.89 10.75 -3.82
N GLU A 33 -7.69 11.05 -4.33
CA GLU A 33 -6.70 11.89 -3.64
C GLU A 33 -7.28 13.24 -3.15
N ALA A 34 -8.17 13.86 -3.92
CA ALA A 34 -8.81 15.12 -3.54
C ALA A 34 -9.71 14.94 -2.31
N VAL A 35 -10.50 13.87 -2.27
CA VAL A 35 -11.40 13.52 -1.16
C VAL A 35 -10.57 13.13 0.07
N ALA A 36 -9.53 12.32 -0.12
CA ALA A 36 -8.63 11.93 0.97
C ALA A 36 -7.97 13.16 1.61
N LYS A 37 -7.43 14.09 0.82
CA LYS A 37 -6.83 15.33 1.35
C LYS A 37 -7.82 16.18 2.13
N ASP A 38 -9.06 16.31 1.64
CA ASP A 38 -10.09 17.08 2.35
C ASP A 38 -10.45 16.41 3.69
N LEU A 39 -10.65 15.10 3.71
CA LEU A 39 -10.97 14.34 4.93
C LEU A 39 -9.84 14.34 5.95
N LEU A 40 -8.58 14.19 5.50
CA LEU A 40 -7.39 14.28 6.35
C LEU A 40 -7.24 15.69 6.94
N ARG A 41 -7.43 16.74 6.12
CA ARG A 41 -7.33 18.13 6.56
C ARG A 41 -8.39 18.47 7.62
N ARG A 42 -9.56 17.84 7.56
CA ARG A 42 -10.64 18.02 8.54
C ARG A 42 -10.53 17.10 9.75
N GLU A 43 -9.45 16.31 9.85
CA GLU A 43 -9.23 15.31 10.90
C GLU A 43 -10.34 14.25 10.98
N ARG A 44 -11.08 14.05 9.87
CA ARG A 44 -12.17 13.07 9.72
C ARG A 44 -11.69 11.72 9.16
N ALA A 45 -10.42 11.63 8.81
CA ALA A 45 -9.77 10.41 8.41
C ALA A 45 -8.32 10.41 8.88
N LYS A 46 -7.71 9.22 8.89
CA LYS A 46 -6.28 9.00 9.05
C LYS A 46 -5.77 8.30 7.80
N LEU A 47 -4.60 8.72 7.33
CA LEU A 47 -3.90 8.02 6.27
C LEU A 47 -3.51 6.67 6.87
N ASN A 48 -4.03 5.57 6.32
CA ASN A 48 -3.34 4.32 6.56
C ASN A 48 -2.00 4.47 5.86
N ALA A 49 -0.89 4.18 6.56
CA ALA A 49 0.39 4.01 5.87
C ALA A 49 0.06 3.12 4.68
N ALA A 50 0.26 3.65 3.47
CA ALA A 50 -0.20 3.02 2.25
C ALA A 50 0.06 1.53 2.38
N ASP A 51 -0.98 0.70 2.20
CA ASP A 51 -0.77 -0.70 1.91
C ASP A 51 0.17 -0.70 0.69
N ASP A 52 1.45 -0.81 0.99
CA ASP A 52 2.57 -1.08 0.10
C ASP A 52 2.47 -2.55 -0.35
N ASP A 53 1.28 -3.16 -0.27
CA ASP A 53 0.92 -4.45 -0.88
C ASP A 53 1.17 -4.45 -2.41
N ASP A 54 1.33 -3.27 -3.02
CA ASP A 54 1.75 -3.11 -4.41
C ASP A 54 3.03 -2.25 -4.54
N LYS A 55 3.90 -2.19 -3.52
CA LYS A 55 5.22 -1.62 -3.73
C LYS A 55 5.96 -2.59 -4.65
N PRO A 56 6.30 -2.20 -5.89
CA PRO A 56 7.09 -3.08 -6.73
C PRO A 56 8.40 -3.39 -6.00
N LEU A 57 8.82 -4.65 -5.99
CA LEU A 57 10.03 -5.12 -5.33
C LEU A 57 11.26 -4.26 -5.69
N SER A 58 11.29 -3.71 -6.91
CA SER A 58 12.27 -2.72 -7.38
C SER A 58 12.38 -1.44 -6.53
N LYS A 59 11.33 -1.03 -5.82
CA LYS A 59 11.27 0.13 -4.93
C LYS A 59 11.50 -0.21 -3.45
N MET A 60 11.50 -1.49 -3.10
CA MET A 60 11.82 -1.94 -1.75
C MET A 60 13.31 -1.76 -1.44
N THR A 61 13.62 -1.56 -0.17
CA THR A 61 14.97 -1.61 0.39
C THR A 61 15.47 -3.05 0.44
N LYS A 62 16.79 -3.22 0.62
CA LYS A 62 17.36 -4.57 0.69
C LYS A 62 16.84 -5.33 1.91
N ALA A 63 16.54 -4.61 3.00
CA ALA A 63 15.93 -5.18 4.20
C ALA A 63 14.49 -5.64 3.92
N GLU A 64 13.65 -4.78 3.35
CA GLU A 64 12.27 -5.14 2.95
C GLU A 64 12.26 -6.35 1.99
N LEU A 65 13.20 -6.43 1.04
CA LEU A 65 13.32 -7.58 0.13
C LEU A 65 13.73 -8.88 0.84
N LEU A 66 14.58 -8.80 1.87
CA LEU A 66 14.97 -10.00 2.65
C LEU A 66 13.81 -10.49 3.51
N GLU A 67 13.05 -9.56 4.12
CA GLU A 67 11.84 -9.89 4.89
C GLU A 67 10.78 -10.52 3.99
N GLU A 68 10.57 -9.97 2.78
CA GLU A 68 9.67 -10.53 1.78
C GLU A 68 10.14 -11.94 1.38
N ALA A 69 11.42 -12.12 1.05
CA ALA A 69 11.95 -13.43 0.72
C ALA A 69 11.76 -14.46 1.86
N GLU A 70 11.94 -14.06 3.12
CA GLU A 70 11.65 -14.90 4.29
C GLU A 70 10.15 -15.21 4.42
N TYR A 71 9.27 -14.25 4.13
CA TYR A 71 7.83 -14.45 4.10
C TYR A 71 7.40 -15.49 3.06
N TRP A 72 8.02 -15.46 1.87
CA TRP A 72 7.86 -16.48 0.82
C TRP A 72 8.66 -17.76 1.10
N ASN A 73 9.36 -17.84 2.24
CA ASN A 73 10.19 -18.98 2.65
C ASN A 73 11.30 -19.32 1.64
N LEU A 74 11.85 -18.29 0.99
CA LEU A 74 12.96 -18.37 0.06
C LEU A 74 14.28 -18.32 0.82
N ASP A 75 15.12 -19.35 0.62
CA ASP A 75 16.48 -19.39 1.15
C ASP A 75 17.42 -18.50 0.31
N VAL A 76 17.29 -17.19 0.49
CA VAL A 76 18.13 -16.18 -0.17
C VAL A 76 19.24 -15.72 0.76
N SER A 77 20.46 -15.60 0.23
CA SER A 77 21.58 -15.07 1.01
C SER A 77 21.48 -13.55 1.16
N ASP A 78 21.73 -13.06 2.37
CA ASP A 78 21.89 -11.64 2.72
C ASP A 78 22.99 -10.93 1.93
N ASN A 79 23.92 -11.65 1.29
CA ASN A 79 24.96 -11.10 0.43
C ASN A 79 24.49 -10.79 -1.00
N LEU A 80 23.30 -11.23 -1.39
CA LEU A 80 22.75 -10.94 -2.71
C LEU A 80 22.53 -9.44 -2.90
N THR A 81 22.67 -8.99 -4.15
CA THR A 81 22.34 -7.62 -4.51
C THR A 81 20.82 -7.44 -4.52
N LYS A 82 20.32 -6.19 -4.39
CA LYS A 82 18.88 -5.92 -4.49
C LYS A 82 18.27 -6.55 -5.74
N ALA A 83 18.92 -6.41 -6.89
CA ALA A 83 18.41 -6.95 -8.15
C ALA A 83 18.22 -8.47 -8.10
N GLN A 84 19.15 -9.19 -7.48
CA GLN A 84 19.05 -10.65 -7.33
C GLN A 84 17.96 -11.07 -6.34
N LEU A 85 17.75 -10.30 -5.26
CA LEU A 85 16.67 -10.55 -4.32
C LEU A 85 15.30 -10.34 -4.98
N VAL A 86 15.14 -9.23 -5.73
CA VAL A 86 13.93 -8.97 -6.52
C VAL A 86 13.64 -10.12 -7.47
N GLU A 87 14.63 -10.55 -8.26
CA GLU A 87 14.47 -11.64 -9.23
C GLU A 87 14.07 -12.97 -8.55
N ALA A 88 14.64 -13.27 -7.38
CA ALA A 88 14.30 -14.48 -6.62
C ALA A 88 12.85 -14.45 -6.11
N ILE A 89 12.40 -13.31 -5.60
CA ILE A 89 11.04 -13.12 -5.07
C ILE A 89 10.01 -13.11 -6.21
N GLU A 90 10.27 -12.35 -7.30
CA GLU A 90 9.40 -12.31 -8.48
C GLU A 90 9.26 -13.71 -9.12
N LYS A 91 10.34 -14.48 -9.15
CA LYS A 91 10.30 -15.85 -9.65
C LYS A 91 9.44 -16.76 -8.78
N ALA A 92 9.50 -16.61 -7.46
CA ALA A 92 8.71 -17.39 -6.53
C ALA A 92 7.22 -17.01 -6.54
N GLU A 93 6.91 -15.73 -6.77
CA GLU A 93 5.54 -15.23 -6.93
C GLU A 93 4.90 -15.74 -8.23
N ALA A 94 5.70 -15.90 -9.29
CA ALA A 94 5.24 -16.35 -10.60
C ALA A 94 5.10 -17.89 -10.75
N GLU A 95 5.58 -18.68 -9.79
CA GLU A 95 5.57 -20.15 -9.79
C GLU A 95 4.34 -20.73 -9.06
#